data_AF-A0A1U8BMT9-F1
#
_entry.id   AF-A0A1U8BMT9-F1
#
_cell.length_a   1.000
_cell.length_b   1.000
_cell.length_c   1.000
_cell.angle_alpha   90.00
_cell.angle_beta   90.00
_cell.angle_gamma   90.00
#
_symmetry.space_group_name_H-M   'P 1'
#
loop_
_entity.id
_entity.type
_entity.pdbx_description
1 polymer ?
#
loop_
_entity_poly.entity_id
_entity_poly.type
_entity_poly.pdbx_seq_one_letter_code
_entity_poly.pdbx_strand_id
1 'polypeptide(L)'
;MLLTLEQEAKRQRLPMPSPERLEKVVDSMDALDKVVQEREDALRLLQTGQEKARPGAWRRDIFGQIFWHKFKQWPIPWYLNKKHNRKRFFTMPYVDRFIRLRVEKQARIEARKKSLQRKKERILQAKFPHLSEDRKSSTV
;
A
#
# COMPACT_ATOMS: atom_id res chain seq x y z
N MET A 1 26.60 14.60 -3.23
CA MET A 1 26.82 16.05 -3.48
C MET A 1 25.56 16.89 -3.19
N LEU A 2 24.39 16.59 -3.77
CA LEU A 2 23.19 17.40 -3.47
C LEU A 2 22.73 17.28 -2.00
N LEU A 3 22.74 16.06 -1.43
CA LEU A 3 22.45 15.85 -0.01
C LEU A 3 23.45 16.54 0.92
N THR A 4 24.73 16.61 0.53
CA THR A 4 25.76 17.30 1.33
C THR A 4 25.57 18.81 1.27
N LEU A 5 25.16 19.35 0.11
CA LEU A 5 24.83 20.76 -0.06
C LEU A 5 23.58 21.13 0.75
N GLU A 6 22.55 20.29 0.72
CA GLU A 6 21.34 20.47 1.52
C GLU A 6 21.68 20.50 3.02
N GLN A 7 22.54 19.58 3.47
CA GLN A 7 22.97 19.52 4.87
C GLN A 7 23.80 20.76 5.27
N GLU A 8 24.68 21.24 4.40
CA GLU A 8 25.47 22.45 4.66
C GLU A 8 24.60 23.71 4.65
N ALA A 9 23.61 23.81 3.74
CA ALA A 9 22.64 24.91 3.72
C ALA A 9 21.84 24.96 5.04
N LYS A 10 21.39 23.79 5.55
CA LYS A 10 20.75 23.68 6.87
C LYS A 10 21.68 24.12 8.00
N ARG A 11 22.95 23.70 7.97
CA ARG A 11 23.97 24.08 8.96
C ARG A 11 24.19 25.60 9.00
N GLN A 12 24.28 26.23 7.84
CA GLN A 12 24.45 27.68 7.69
C GLN A 12 23.12 28.46 7.83
N ARG A 13 21.98 27.77 8.00
CA ARG A 13 20.64 28.35 8.06
C ARG A 13 20.27 29.18 6.82
N LEU A 14 20.81 28.80 5.66
CA LEU A 14 20.52 29.42 4.38
C LEU A 14 19.58 28.53 3.56
N PRO A 15 18.74 29.11 2.68
CA PRO A 15 17.97 28.32 1.74
C PRO A 15 18.90 27.62 0.76
N MET A 16 18.55 26.38 0.39
CA MET A 16 19.26 25.66 -0.66
C MET A 16 19.07 26.38 -2.00
N PRO A 17 20.13 26.60 -2.81
CA PRO A 17 20.03 27.36 -4.06
C PRO A 17 19.06 26.79 -5.10
N SER A 18 18.87 25.48 -5.13
CA SER A 18 18.06 24.80 -6.15
C SER A 18 17.58 23.41 -5.68
N PRO A 19 16.56 23.34 -4.82
CA PRO A 19 16.07 22.07 -4.28
C PRO A 19 15.50 21.15 -5.37
N GLU A 20 14.91 21.70 -6.44
CA GLU A 20 14.35 20.94 -7.58
C GLU A 20 15.36 19.99 -8.24
N ARG A 21 16.66 20.28 -8.17
CA ARG A 21 17.69 19.37 -8.70
C ARG A 21 17.71 18.06 -7.94
N LEU A 22 17.48 18.08 -6.63
CA LEU A 22 17.44 16.86 -5.83
C LEU A 22 16.21 16.03 -6.21
N GLU A 23 15.05 16.65 -6.35
CA GLU A 23 13.80 16.00 -6.77
C GLU A 23 13.96 15.32 -8.13
N LYS A 24 14.45 16.05 -9.14
CA LYS A 24 14.68 15.50 -10.50
C LYS A 24 15.66 14.32 -10.51
N VAL A 25 16.69 14.37 -9.67
CA VAL A 25 17.65 13.26 -9.55
C VAL A 25 17.00 12.06 -8.87
N VAL A 26 16.22 12.26 -7.80
CA VAL A 26 15.47 11.18 -7.13
C VAL A 26 14.51 10.52 -8.11
N ASP A 27 13.69 11.30 -8.82
CA ASP A 27 12.76 10.79 -9.83
C ASP A 27 13.47 10.00 -10.93
N SER A 28 14.62 10.49 -11.39
CA SER A 28 15.42 9.79 -12.40
C SER A 28 16.01 8.47 -11.89
N MET A 29 16.44 8.43 -10.62
CA MET A 29 16.96 7.21 -10.00
C MET A 29 15.85 6.18 -9.77
N ASP A 30 14.66 6.62 -9.34
CA ASP A 30 13.48 5.75 -9.17
C ASP A 30 12.98 5.22 -10.52
N ALA A 31 13.01 6.04 -11.58
CA ALA A 31 12.68 5.61 -12.93
C ALA A 31 13.66 4.56 -13.46
N LEU A 32 14.96 4.72 -13.17
CA LEU A 32 15.98 3.74 -13.53
C LEU A 32 15.74 2.40 -12.81
N ASP A 33 15.52 2.44 -11.49
CA ASP A 33 15.24 1.23 -10.68
C ASP A 33 13.98 0.51 -11.18
N LYS A 34 12.92 1.27 -11.51
CA LYS A 34 11.69 0.73 -12.09
C LYS A 34 11.94 -0.01 -13.41
N VAL A 35 12.70 0.58 -14.35
CA VAL A 35 13.00 -0.08 -15.64
C VAL A 35 13.81 -1.36 -15.44
N VAL A 36 14.73 -1.38 -14.47
CA VAL A 36 15.49 -2.59 -14.12
C VAL A 36 14.57 -3.66 -13.54
N GLN A 37 13.67 -3.30 -12.61
CA GLN A 37 12.70 -4.23 -12.01
C GLN A 37 11.73 -4.80 -13.06
N GLU A 38 11.22 -3.99 -13.98
CA GLU A 38 10.33 -4.44 -15.06
C GLU A 38 11.00 -5.50 -15.96
N ARG A 39 12.29 -5.32 -16.27
CA ARG A 39 13.06 -6.28 -17.07
C ARG A 39 13.31 -7.57 -16.31
N GLU A 40 13.66 -7.49 -15.03
CA GLU A 40 13.87 -8.66 -14.17
C GLU A 40 12.57 -9.45 -13.99
N ASP A 41 11.45 -8.77 -13.77
CA ASP A 41 10.13 -9.36 -13.61
C ASP A 41 9.69 -10.10 -14.87
N ALA A 42 9.86 -9.49 -16.05
CA ALA A 42 9.59 -10.13 -17.34
C ALA A 42 10.44 -11.39 -17.53
N LEU A 43 11.75 -11.30 -17.26
CA LEU A 43 12.66 -12.45 -17.36
C LEU A 43 12.24 -13.58 -16.41
N ARG A 44 11.91 -13.24 -15.16
CA ARG A 44 11.52 -14.19 -14.12
C ARG A 44 10.20 -14.89 -14.44
N LEU A 45 9.23 -14.17 -15.00
CA LEU A 45 7.97 -14.75 -15.48
C LEU A 45 8.20 -15.75 -16.62
N LEU A 46 9.08 -15.43 -17.58
CA LEU A 46 9.40 -16.33 -18.68
C LEU A 46 10.15 -17.60 -18.23
N GLN A 47 11.06 -17.47 -17.26
CA GLN A 47 11.88 -18.59 -16.82
C GLN A 47 11.20 -19.49 -15.77
N THR A 48 10.52 -18.89 -14.78
CA THR A 48 9.99 -19.61 -13.61
C THR A 48 8.47 -19.53 -13.48
N GLY A 49 7.81 -18.65 -14.23
CA GLY A 49 6.38 -18.35 -14.09
C GLY A 49 6.00 -17.68 -12.76
N GLN A 50 6.96 -17.26 -11.94
CA GLN A 50 6.69 -16.69 -10.62
C GLN A 50 6.52 -15.18 -10.69
N GLU A 51 5.38 -14.67 -10.21
CA GLU A 51 5.09 -13.23 -10.18
C GLU A 51 5.95 -12.44 -9.18
N LYS A 52 6.32 -13.04 -8.03
CA LYS A 52 7.07 -12.34 -6.97
C LYS A 52 8.49 -12.88 -6.81
N ALA A 53 9.48 -11.98 -6.77
CA ALA A 53 10.88 -12.36 -6.61
C ALA A 53 11.12 -12.98 -5.23
N ARG A 54 10.45 -12.44 -4.21
CA ARG A 54 10.51 -12.96 -2.85
C ARG A 54 9.35 -13.93 -2.57
N PRO A 55 9.66 -15.20 -2.20
CA PRO A 55 8.64 -16.16 -1.81
C PRO A 55 7.82 -15.70 -0.60
N GLY A 56 6.56 -16.09 -0.60
CA GLY A 56 5.64 -15.87 0.51
C GLY A 56 4.36 -16.66 0.35
N ALA A 57 3.55 -16.65 1.39
CA ALA A 57 2.26 -17.34 1.38
C ALA A 57 1.22 -16.54 2.17
N TRP A 58 -0.04 -16.69 1.78
CA TRP A 58 -1.17 -16.21 2.58
C TRP A 58 -1.30 -17.04 3.84
N ARG A 59 -1.29 -16.37 5.00
CA ARG A 59 -1.46 -17.01 6.31
C ARG A 59 -2.45 -16.24 7.16
N ARG A 60 -3.03 -16.92 8.15
CA ARG A 60 -3.83 -16.29 9.19
C ARG A 60 -2.95 -15.98 10.39
N ASP A 61 -3.03 -14.76 10.89
CA ASP A 61 -2.41 -14.39 12.15
C ASP A 61 -3.27 -14.87 13.33
N ILE A 62 -2.72 -14.83 14.55
CA ILE A 62 -3.41 -15.18 15.80
C ILE A 62 -4.73 -14.42 15.94
N PHE A 63 -4.80 -13.20 15.42
CA PHE A 63 -5.98 -12.32 15.49
C PHE A 63 -7.03 -12.53 14.39
N GLY A 64 -6.91 -13.52 13.52
CA GLY A 64 -7.93 -13.75 12.48
C GLY A 64 -7.70 -13.01 11.17
N GLN A 65 -6.55 -12.35 11.03
CA GLN A 65 -6.26 -11.51 9.86
C GLN A 65 -5.50 -12.31 8.82
N ILE A 66 -5.96 -12.26 7.57
CA ILE A 66 -5.24 -12.83 6.43
C ILE A 66 -4.14 -11.84 6.04
N PHE A 67 -2.89 -12.28 6.06
CA PHE A 67 -1.76 -11.45 5.66
C PHE A 67 -0.79 -12.24 4.77
N TRP A 68 -0.04 -11.50 3.94
CA TRP A 68 1.01 -12.07 3.11
C TRP A 68 2.29 -12.25 3.94
N HIS A 69 2.59 -13.50 4.32
CA HIS A 69 3.80 -13.82 5.06
C HIS A 69 5.00 -13.97 4.12
N LYS A 70 5.88 -12.97 4.10
CA LYS A 70 7.16 -13.00 3.36
C LYS A 70 8.13 -13.98 4.03
N PHE A 71 8.63 -14.96 3.28
CA PHE A 71 9.61 -15.91 3.81
C PHE A 71 10.96 -15.24 4.06
N LYS A 72 11.70 -15.81 5.02
CA LYS A 72 13.08 -15.42 5.36
C LYS A 72 13.97 -16.62 5.05
N GLN A 73 15.17 -16.34 4.59
CA GLN A 73 16.20 -17.36 4.42
C GLN A 73 16.67 -17.82 5.81
N TRP A 74 16.78 -19.12 6.00
CA TRP A 74 17.27 -19.74 7.23
C TRP A 74 18.22 -20.88 6.86
N PRO A 75 19.29 -21.11 7.64
CA PRO A 75 20.24 -22.19 7.38
C PRO A 75 19.69 -23.59 7.74
N ILE A 76 18.62 -23.64 8.54
CA ILE A 76 18.04 -24.88 9.08
C ILE A 76 16.56 -24.96 8.69
N PRO A 77 16.01 -26.16 8.42
CA PRO A 77 14.58 -26.37 8.20
C PRO A 77 13.68 -25.79 9.32
N TRP A 78 12.45 -25.44 8.94
CA TRP A 78 11.52 -24.72 9.83
C TRP A 78 11.16 -25.50 11.11
N TYR A 79 11.04 -26.82 11.04
CA TYR A 79 10.63 -27.68 12.16
C TYR A 79 11.69 -27.77 13.27
N LEU A 80 12.96 -27.52 12.97
CA LEU A 80 14.04 -27.44 13.97
C LEU A 80 14.20 -26.02 14.54
N ASN A 81 13.67 -25.01 13.84
CA ASN A 81 13.87 -23.62 14.23
C ASN A 81 12.95 -23.22 15.39
N LYS A 82 13.51 -23.16 16.60
CA LYS A 82 12.81 -22.74 17.83
C LYS A 82 12.13 -21.38 17.69
N LYS A 83 12.69 -20.43 16.93
CA LYS A 83 12.10 -19.10 16.72
C LYS A 83 10.94 -19.15 15.72
N HIS A 84 11.00 -20.02 14.71
CA HIS A 84 9.89 -20.23 13.78
C HIS A 84 8.72 -20.91 14.49
N ASN A 85 8.97 -21.99 15.23
CA ASN A 85 7.93 -22.80 15.87
C ASN A 85 7.15 -22.04 16.97
N ARG A 86 7.74 -20.99 17.57
CA ARG A 86 7.03 -20.11 18.51
C ARG A 86 5.97 -19.24 17.83
N LYS A 87 6.08 -19.01 16.52
CA LYS A 87 5.08 -18.23 15.77
C LYS A 87 3.87 -19.11 15.48
N ARG A 88 2.69 -18.57 15.77
CA ARG A 88 1.41 -19.23 15.50
C ARG A 88 0.79 -18.64 14.25
N PHE A 89 0.44 -19.50 13.30
CA PHE A 89 -0.20 -19.13 12.03
C PHE A 89 -1.64 -19.66 11.96
N PHE A 90 -2.30 -19.74 13.11
CA PHE A 90 -3.66 -20.23 13.24
C PHE A 90 -4.43 -19.36 14.24
N THR A 91 -5.74 -19.38 14.07
CA THR A 91 -6.69 -18.55 14.80
C THR A 91 -7.51 -19.42 15.71
N MET A 92 -7.68 -19.01 16.96
CA MET A 92 -8.54 -19.73 17.90
C MET A 92 -10.00 -19.27 17.76
N PRO A 93 -10.99 -20.15 18.02
CA PRO A 93 -12.41 -19.81 17.85
C PRO A 93 -12.90 -18.60 18.67
N TYR A 94 -12.28 -18.34 19.83
CA TYR A 94 -12.66 -17.19 20.66
C TYR A 94 -12.38 -15.82 19.98
N VAL A 95 -11.62 -15.81 18.89
CA VAL A 95 -11.30 -14.60 18.12
C VAL A 95 -12.45 -14.22 17.18
N ASP A 96 -13.35 -15.15 16.86
CA ASP A 96 -14.41 -14.95 15.85
C ASP A 96 -15.34 -13.79 16.19
N ARG A 97 -15.65 -13.60 17.48
CA ARG A 97 -16.43 -12.43 17.96
C ARG A 97 -15.76 -11.11 17.58
N PHE A 98 -14.45 -11.01 17.74
CA PHE A 98 -13.69 -9.79 17.42
C PHE A 98 -13.57 -9.58 15.92
N ILE A 99 -13.45 -10.66 15.14
CA ILE A 99 -13.48 -10.60 13.68
C ILE A 99 -14.82 -10.01 13.22
N ARG A 100 -15.94 -10.51 13.77
CA ARG A 100 -17.28 -9.99 13.45
C ARG A 100 -17.42 -8.51 13.79
N LEU A 101 -17.05 -8.11 15.01
CA LEU A 101 -17.12 -6.72 15.45
C LEU A 101 -16.29 -5.78 14.56
N ARG A 102 -15.13 -6.23 14.08
CA ARG A 102 -14.31 -5.48 13.12
C ARG A 102 -15.01 -5.29 11.78
N VAL A 103 -15.63 -6.34 11.24
CA VAL A 103 -16.39 -6.28 9.98
C VAL A 103 -17.60 -5.33 10.12
N GLU A 104 -18.36 -5.45 11.22
CA GLU A 104 -19.48 -4.55 11.52
C GLU A 104 -19.04 -3.09 11.61
N LYS A 105 -17.90 -2.82 12.28
CA LYS A 105 -17.34 -1.48 12.38
C LYS A 105 -16.99 -0.91 11.01
N GLN A 106 -16.34 -1.70 10.15
CA GLN A 106 -15.98 -1.28 8.79
C GLN A 106 -17.22 -0.98 7.95
N ALA A 107 -18.25 -1.83 8.02
CA ALA A 107 -19.52 -1.61 7.33
C ALA A 107 -20.21 -0.30 7.78
N ARG A 108 -20.19 0.02 9.08
CA ARG A 108 -20.74 1.29 9.60
C ARG A 108 -19.95 2.51 9.09
N ILE A 109 -18.62 2.43 9.03
CA ILE A 109 -17.77 3.50 8.50
C ILE A 109 -18.08 3.74 7.02
N GLU A 110 -18.18 2.67 6.23
CA GLU A 110 -18.51 2.75 4.81
C GLU A 110 -19.91 3.32 4.56
N ALA A 111 -20.91 2.91 5.34
CA ALA A 111 -22.26 3.44 5.25
C ALA A 111 -22.30 4.96 5.54
N ARG A 112 -21.57 5.42 6.57
CA ARG A 112 -21.43 6.85 6.89
C ARG A 112 -20.75 7.62 5.76
N LYS A 113 -19.65 7.08 5.20
CA LYS A 113 -18.94 7.68 4.06
C LYS A 113 -19.85 7.83 2.84
N LYS A 114 -20.60 6.78 2.47
CA LYS A 114 -21.55 6.80 1.35
C LYS A 114 -22.69 7.79 1.59
N SER A 115 -23.23 7.84 2.81
CA SER A 115 -24.28 8.81 3.18
C SER A 115 -23.77 10.25 3.05
N LEU A 116 -22.55 10.53 3.54
CA LEU A 116 -21.94 11.85 3.44
C LEU A 116 -21.68 12.25 1.98
N GLN A 117 -21.16 11.35 1.15
CA GLN A 117 -20.96 11.59 -0.29
C GLN A 117 -22.28 11.97 -0.97
N ARG A 118 -23.34 11.17 -0.77
CA ARG A 118 -24.68 11.46 -1.32
C ARG A 118 -25.23 12.80 -0.84
N LYS A 119 -25.01 13.16 0.43
CA LYS A 119 -25.40 14.49 0.95
C LYS A 119 -24.63 15.61 0.28
N LYS A 120 -23.32 15.47 0.11
CA LYS A 120 -22.47 16.46 -0.57
C LYS A 120 -22.86 16.62 -2.04
N GLU A 121 -23.12 15.53 -2.75
CA GLU A 121 -23.64 15.54 -4.13
C GLU A 121 -24.96 16.28 -4.22
N ARG A 122 -25.90 16.02 -3.30
CA ARG A 122 -27.20 16.69 -3.27
C ARG A 122 -27.07 18.20 -3.02
N ILE A 123 -26.18 18.60 -2.12
CA ILE A 123 -25.87 20.02 -1.86
C ILE A 123 -25.20 20.65 -3.08
N LEU A 124 -24.30 19.94 -3.76
CA LEU A 124 -23.62 20.43 -4.96
C LEU A 124 -24.62 20.65 -6.11
N GLN A 125 -25.53 19.70 -6.34
CA GLN A 125 -26.61 19.82 -7.33
C GLN A 125 -27.54 21.00 -7.03
N ALA A 126 -27.87 21.24 -5.76
CA ALA A 126 -28.69 22.39 -5.37
C ALA A 126 -28.00 23.74 -5.64
N LYS A 127 -26.68 23.81 -5.47
CA LYS A 127 -25.89 25.04 -5.71
C LYS A 127 -25.58 25.27 -7.19
N PHE A 128 -25.38 24.19 -7.94
CA PHE A 128 -24.99 24.22 -9.35
C PHE A 128 -25.94 23.32 -10.16
N PRO A 129 -27.16 23.79 -10.46
CA PRO A 129 -28.18 22.99 -11.13
C PRO A 129 -27.81 22.59 -12.56
N HIS A 130 -27.00 23.37 -13.27
CA HIS A 130 -26.51 23.05 -14.62
C HIS A 130 -25.67 21.75 -14.66
N LEU A 131 -24.94 21.41 -13.59
CA LEU A 131 -24.19 20.16 -13.49
C LEU A 131 -25.09 18.91 -13.53
N SER A 132 -26.40 19.07 -13.28
CA SER A 132 -27.36 17.98 -13.35
C SER A 132 -27.88 17.73 -14.77
N GLU A 133 -27.76 18.71 -15.67
CA GLU A 133 -28.17 18.63 -17.08
C GLU A 133 -27.08 17.97 -17.92
N ASP A 134 -25.81 18.34 -17.70
CA ASP A 134 -24.65 17.71 -18.35
C ASP A 134 -24.62 16.19 -18.12
N ARG A 135 -24.91 15.75 -16.89
CA ARG A 135 -24.93 14.32 -16.53
C ARG A 135 -26.03 13.53 -17.26
N LYS A 136 -27.15 14.17 -17.63
CA LYS A 136 -28.25 13.55 -18.38
C LYS A 136 -27.93 13.50 -19.88
N SER A 137 -27.25 14.52 -20.40
CA SER A 137 -26.82 14.59 -21.81
C SER A 137 -25.73 13.56 -22.15
N SER A 138 -24.84 13.24 -21.20
CA SER A 138 -23.77 12.23 -21.38
C SER A 138 -24.23 10.77 -21.30
N THR A 139 -25.49 10.51 -20.96
CA THR A 139 -26.08 9.17 -20.82
C THR A 139 -27.03 8.80 -21.96
N VAL A 140 -27.16 9.66 -22.97
CA VAL A 140 -27.81 9.41 -24.26
C VAL A 140 -26.71 9.11 -25.29
#